data_AF-A0A8S4RJW4-F1
#
_entry.id   AF-A0A8S4RJW4-F1
#
_cell.length_a   1.000
_cell.length_b   1.000
_cell.length_c   1.000
_cell.angle_alpha   90.00
_cell.angle_beta   90.00
_cell.angle_gamma   90.00
#
_symmetry.space_group_name_H-M   'P 1'
#
loop_
_entity.id
_entity.type
_entity.pdbx_description
1 polymer ?
#
loop_
_entity_poly.entity_id
_entity_poly.type
_entity_poly.pdbx_seq_one_letter_code
_entity_poly.pdbx_strand_id
1 'polypeptide(L)'
;MAEKETHSRGCRYILGQCVSECEEGTHAYGTGCGYLQPEATCDNPKPELDTRGKICDYSACYCDEPTVRDTATGKCVLLEECTKK
;
A
#
# COMPACT_ATOMS: atom_id res chain seq x y z
N MET A 1 26.31 2.05 -13.47
CA MET A 1 25.10 2.59 -14.15
C MET A 1 23.93 1.96 -13.43
N ALA A 2 23.03 2.77 -12.89
CA ALA A 2 22.08 2.42 -11.83
C ALA A 2 21.37 1.07 -12.05
N GLU A 3 21.60 0.12 -11.15
CA GLU A 3 20.76 -1.05 -10.94
C GLU A 3 19.36 -0.55 -10.63
N LYS A 4 18.50 -0.53 -11.65
CA LYS A 4 17.06 -0.42 -11.45
C LYS A 4 16.65 -1.72 -10.79
N GLU A 5 16.67 -1.75 -9.47
CA GLU A 5 16.00 -2.77 -8.69
C GLU A 5 14.55 -2.78 -9.19
N THR A 6 14.22 -3.76 -10.03
CA THR A 6 12.85 -4.10 -10.42
C THR A 6 12.14 -4.53 -9.16
N HIS A 7 11.74 -3.58 -8.33
CA HIS A 7 10.81 -3.77 -7.25
C HIS A 7 9.53 -4.25 -7.96
N SER A 8 9.32 -5.57 -7.98
CA SER A 8 8.12 -6.17 -8.57
C SER A 8 6.94 -5.44 -7.96
N ARG A 9 6.22 -4.65 -8.76
CA ARG A 9 5.01 -3.89 -8.36
C ARG A 9 4.03 -4.76 -7.58
N GLY A 10 4.14 -6.07 -7.77
CA GLY A 10 3.44 -7.07 -7.01
C GLY A 10 2.02 -7.17 -7.52
N CYS A 11 1.43 -8.30 -7.22
CA CYS A 11 0.07 -8.58 -7.62
C CYS A 11 -0.85 -8.40 -6.42
N ARG A 12 -2.01 -7.80 -6.65
CA ARG A 12 -3.11 -7.93 -5.72
C ARG A 12 -3.63 -9.35 -5.82
N TYR A 13 -3.42 -10.13 -4.77
CA TYR A 13 -3.96 -11.48 -4.68
C TYR A 13 -5.35 -11.44 -4.03
N ILE A 14 -6.32 -12.12 -4.64
CA ILE A 14 -7.62 -12.42 -4.02
C ILE A 14 -7.79 -13.93 -4.09
N LEU A 15 -7.95 -14.58 -2.92
CA LEU A 15 -8.05 -16.04 -2.80
C LEU A 15 -6.88 -16.79 -3.47
N GLY A 16 -5.67 -16.25 -3.37
CA GLY A 16 -4.46 -16.85 -3.95
C GLY A 16 -4.29 -16.64 -5.46
N GLN A 17 -5.18 -15.91 -6.13
CA GLN A 17 -5.04 -15.56 -7.54
C GLN A 17 -4.65 -14.09 -7.71
N CYS A 18 -3.63 -13.80 -8.52
CA CYS A 18 -3.36 -12.43 -8.94
C CYS A 18 -4.53 -11.94 -9.80
N VAL A 19 -5.31 -11.01 -9.25
CA VAL A 19 -6.45 -10.41 -9.97
C VAL A 19 -6.03 -9.19 -10.78
N SER A 20 -5.02 -8.47 -10.32
CA SER A 20 -4.53 -7.24 -10.95
C SER A 20 -3.14 -6.91 -10.43
N GLU A 21 -2.26 -6.47 -11.33
CA GLU A 21 -1.01 -5.82 -10.93
C GLU A 21 -1.33 -4.52 -10.20
N CYS A 22 -0.53 -4.19 -9.20
CA CYS A 22 -0.65 -2.93 -8.49
C CYS A 22 -0.30 -1.75 -9.42
N GLU A 23 -1.01 -0.63 -9.27
CA GLU A 23 -0.83 0.58 -10.08
C GLU A 23 0.62 1.11 -9.99
N GLU A 24 1.04 1.89 -10.99
CA GLU A 24 2.38 2.48 -10.97
C GLU A 24 2.54 3.40 -9.75
N GLY A 25 3.59 3.19 -8.96
CA GLY A 25 3.80 3.87 -7.67
C GLY A 25 3.14 3.17 -6.48
N THR A 26 2.67 1.94 -6.66
CA THR A 26 2.21 1.07 -5.58
C THR A 26 2.94 -0.27 -5.60
N HIS A 27 3.06 -0.88 -4.42
CA HIS A 27 3.63 -2.21 -4.22
C HIS A 27 2.60 -3.14 -3.58
N ALA A 28 2.66 -4.44 -3.89
CA ALA A 28 1.81 -5.41 -3.21
C ALA A 28 2.26 -5.58 -1.75
N TYR A 29 1.37 -5.20 -0.84
CA TYR A 29 1.50 -5.47 0.58
C TYR A 29 0.63 -6.66 0.93
N GLY A 30 1.26 -7.70 1.49
CA GLY A 30 0.56 -8.88 1.98
C GLY A 30 1.04 -9.25 3.36
N THR A 31 0.11 -9.57 4.25
CA THR A 31 0.45 -10.21 5.54
C THR A 31 -0.06 -11.65 5.48
N GLY A 32 0.87 -12.60 5.61
CA GLY A 32 0.53 -14.03 5.58
C GLY A 32 -0.36 -14.44 6.74
N CYS A 33 0.01 -14.05 7.97
CA CYS A 33 -0.82 -14.21 9.18
C CYS A 33 -0.22 -13.38 10.32
N GLY A 34 -0.35 -12.05 10.20
CA GLY A 34 0.34 -11.09 11.04
C GLY A 34 -0.55 -9.89 11.40
N TYR A 35 0.04 -8.94 12.12
CA TYR A 35 -0.59 -7.66 12.36
C TYR A 35 -0.65 -6.87 11.06
N LEU A 36 -1.79 -6.25 10.79
CA LEU A 36 -1.98 -5.42 9.62
C LEU A 36 -1.34 -4.06 9.87
N GLN A 37 -0.37 -3.66 9.05
CA GLN A 37 -0.02 -2.24 8.97
C GLN A 37 -0.98 -1.59 7.99
N PRO A 38 -1.80 -0.61 8.40
CA PRO A 38 -2.64 0.13 7.46
C PRO A 38 -1.77 0.89 6.43
N GLU A 39 -2.33 1.19 5.28
CA GLU A 39 -1.67 2.06 4.29
C GLU A 39 -1.58 3.49 4.80
N ALA A 40 -0.47 4.18 4.49
CA ALA A 40 -0.33 5.60 4.82
C ALA A 40 -1.29 6.42 3.95
N THR A 41 -2.09 7.26 4.59
CA THR A 41 -3.09 8.10 3.91
C THR A 41 -2.87 9.57 4.23
N CYS A 42 -3.50 10.45 3.47
CA CYS A 42 -3.45 11.90 3.74
C CYS A 42 -3.97 12.28 5.14
N ASP A 43 -4.95 11.56 5.67
CA ASP A 43 -5.46 11.74 7.04
C ASP A 43 -4.52 11.12 8.09
N ASN A 44 -3.88 10.00 7.76
CA ASN A 44 -2.96 9.31 8.64
C ASN A 44 -1.68 8.90 7.91
N PRO A 45 -0.68 9.81 7.81
CA PRO A 45 0.52 9.57 7.01
C PRO A 45 1.50 8.58 7.63
N LYS A 46 1.35 8.27 8.92
CA LYS A 46 2.16 7.28 9.64
C LYS A 46 1.23 6.33 10.39
N PRO A 47 0.60 5.40 9.67
CA PRO A 47 -0.29 4.44 10.29
C PRO A 47 0.52 3.51 11.20
N GLU A 48 0.06 3.38 12.43
CA GLU A 48 0.63 2.43 13.37
C GLU A 48 0.16 1.02 13.04
N LEU A 49 1.01 0.03 13.34
CA LEU A 49 0.69 -1.37 13.20
C LEU A 49 -0.57 -1.71 14.03
N ASP A 50 -1.62 -2.21 13.38
CA ASP A 50 -2.84 -2.59 14.08
C ASP A 50 -2.63 -3.90 14.82
N THR A 51 -2.44 -3.79 16.14
CA THR A 51 -2.22 -4.93 17.04
C THR A 51 -3.51 -5.53 17.60
N ARG A 52 -4.69 -5.02 17.21
CA ARG A 52 -5.99 -5.47 17.75
C ARG A 52 -6.37 -6.86 17.25
N GLY A 53 -5.79 -7.32 16.15
CA GLY A 53 -6.01 -8.65 15.61
C GLY A 53 -5.00 -9.02 14.54
N LYS A 54 -4.76 -10.32 14.36
CA LYS A 54 -3.94 -10.83 13.26
C LYS A 54 -4.84 -11.09 12.06
N ILE A 55 -4.47 -10.56 10.90
CA ILE A 55 -5.14 -10.84 9.63
C ILE A 55 -4.26 -11.80 8.84
N CYS A 56 -4.89 -12.88 8.39
CA CYS A 56 -4.29 -13.89 7.53
C CYS A 56 -4.97 -13.78 6.16
N ASP A 57 -4.21 -13.99 5.08
CA ASP A 57 -4.65 -13.78 3.69
C ASP A 57 -5.00 -12.31 3.34
N TYR A 58 -4.34 -11.34 3.96
CA TYR A 58 -4.45 -9.95 3.50
C TYR A 58 -3.54 -9.71 2.31
N SER A 59 -4.06 -9.12 1.25
CA SER A 59 -3.28 -8.66 0.10
C SER A 59 -3.92 -7.39 -0.45
N ALA A 60 -3.15 -6.32 -0.45
CA ALA A 60 -3.54 -5.00 -0.96
C ALA A 60 -2.38 -4.37 -1.73
N CYS A 61 -2.67 -3.32 -2.49
CA CYS A 61 -1.66 -2.49 -3.14
C CYS A 61 -1.48 -1.26 -2.28
N TYR A 62 -0.27 -1.04 -1.77
CA TYR A 62 0.08 0.10 -0.94
C TYR A 62 0.91 1.09 -1.74
N CYS A 63 0.72 2.38 -1.53
CA CYS A 63 1.57 3.42 -2.08
C CYS A 63 3.05 3.22 -1.66
N ASP A 64 3.98 3.39 -2.61
CA ASP A 64 5.41 3.38 -2.31
C ASP A 64 5.80 4.58 -1.46
N GLU A 65 6.66 4.37 -0.47
CA GLU A 65 7.23 5.47 0.32
C GLU A 65 8.07 6.39 -0.59
N PRO A 66 7.95 7.73 -0.52
CA PRO A 66 7.30 8.53 0.54
C PRO A 66 5.87 9.02 0.20
N THR A 67 5.17 8.38 -0.72
CA THR A 67 3.81 8.78 -1.11
C THR A 67 2.76 8.20 -0.15
N VAL A 68 1.61 8.88 -0.05
CA VAL A 68 0.47 8.49 0.77
C VAL A 68 -0.78 8.40 -0.11
N ARG A 69 -1.73 7.54 0.26
CA ARG A 69 -3.00 7.40 -0.44
C ARG A 69 -3.92 8.57 -0.09
N ASP A 70 -4.27 9.35 -1.10
CA ASP A 70 -5.31 10.34 -1.00
C ASP A 70 -6.67 9.64 -1.11
N THR A 71 -7.40 9.56 0.00
CA THR A 71 -8.70 8.88 0.07
C THR A 71 -9.79 9.63 -0.69
N ALA A 72 -9.57 10.90 -1.03
CA ALA A 72 -10.52 11.71 -1.79
C ALA A 72 -10.48 11.40 -3.29
N THR A 73 -9.28 11.20 -3.86
CA THR A 73 -9.06 10.93 -5.28
C THR A 73 -8.74 9.46 -5.57
N GLY A 74 -8.39 8.69 -4.54
CA GLY A 74 -7.95 7.31 -4.67
C GLY A 74 -6.56 7.18 -5.31
N LYS A 75 -5.73 8.22 -5.27
CA LYS A 75 -4.39 8.21 -5.88
C LYS A 75 -3.29 8.27 -4.82
N CYS A 76 -2.13 7.73 -5.13
CA CYS A 76 -0.92 7.94 -4.33
C CYS A 76 -0.32 9.30 -4.68
N VAL A 77 -0.23 10.17 -3.70
CA VAL A 77 0.32 11.53 -3.84
C VAL A 77 1.33 11.78 -2.73
N LEU A 78 2.19 12.79 -2.88
CA LEU A 78 3.03 13.20 -1.77
C LEU A 78 2.18 13.78 -0.64
N LEU A 79 2.65 13.68 0.61
CA LEU A 79 1.94 14.24 1.77
C LEU A 79 1.65 15.75 1.62
N GLU A 80 2.53 16.47 0.93
CA GLU A 80 2.37 17.89 0.60
C GLU A 80 1.29 18.16 -0.47
N GLU A 81 1.01 17.18 -1.33
CA GLU A 81 0.02 17.24 -2.40
C GLU A 81 -1.34 16.65 -1.99
N CYS A 82 -1.47 16.20 -0.75
CA CYS A 82 -2.74 15.76 -0.20
C CYS A 82 -3.81 16.82 -0.39
N THR A 83 -4.97 16.41 -0.90
CA THR A 83 -6.10 17.32 -1.09
C THR A 83 -6.58 17.76 0.29
N LYS A 84 -6.16 18.94 0.74
CA LYS A 84 -6.64 19.53 1.99
C LYS A 84 -8.15 19.73 1.86
N LYS A 85 -8.91 18.91 2.55
CA LYS A 85 -10.35 19.07 2.74
C LYS A 85 -10.65 20.27 3.63
#